data_AF-A0A150MFR8-F1
#
_entry.id   AF-A0A150MFR8-F1
#
_cell.length_a   1.000
_cell.length_b   1.000
_cell.length_c   1.000
_cell.angle_alpha   90.00
_cell.angle_beta   90.00
_cell.angle_gamma   90.00
#
_symmetry.space_group_name_H-M   'P 1'
#
loop_
_entity.id
_entity.type
_entity.pdbx_description
1 polymer ?
#
loop_
_entity_poly.entity_id
_entity_poly.type
_entity_poly.pdbx_seq_one_letter_code
_entity_poly.pdbx_strand_id
1 'polypeptide(L)'
;MLVCVHEKAVAVIPDIVFVKRARSGIIQKTRICGVPDLVVEIVSHPSHRDKLLGKKKETYARCTVPEFWVADPFEKTVRKYVLNEGGYQETEKSRLFPDLQVQLPDR
;
A
#
# COMPACT_ATOMS: atom_id res chain seq x y z
N MET A 1 -10.99 -0.92 8.22
CA MET A 1 -10.76 -1.60 6.93
C MET A 1 -10.39 -3.06 7.10
N LEU A 2 -10.51 -3.84 6.02
CA LEU A 2 -10.27 -5.27 5.95
C LEU A 2 -9.56 -5.55 4.61
N VAL A 3 -8.52 -6.38 4.62
CA VAL A 3 -7.73 -6.77 3.43
C VAL A 3 -7.56 -8.29 3.50
N CYS A 4 -8.03 -9.02 2.48
CA CYS A 4 -8.23 -10.49 2.36
C CYS A 4 -9.67 -11.00 2.64
N VAL A 5 -10.29 -11.53 1.57
CA VAL A 5 -11.39 -12.51 1.63
C VAL A 5 -10.97 -13.69 0.76
N HIS A 6 -10.30 -14.67 1.37
CA HIS A 6 -10.57 -16.12 1.26
C HIS A 6 -9.84 -16.80 2.44
N GLU A 7 -10.59 -17.61 3.19
CA GLU A 7 -10.23 -18.47 4.34
C GLU A 7 -9.75 -17.86 5.68
N LYS A 8 -9.23 -16.62 5.75
CA LYS A 8 -9.07 -15.90 7.03
C LYS A 8 -9.06 -14.39 6.84
N ALA A 9 -9.95 -13.67 7.54
CA ALA A 9 -10.04 -12.21 7.41
C ALA A 9 -8.82 -11.54 8.05
N VAL A 10 -8.10 -10.72 7.29
CA VAL A 10 -7.02 -9.87 7.81
C VAL A 10 -7.50 -8.43 7.85
N ALA A 11 -7.40 -7.76 9.01
CA ALA A 11 -7.81 -6.37 9.18
C ALA A 11 -6.59 -5.50 9.50
N VAL A 12 -6.31 -4.49 8.66
CA VAL A 12 -5.09 -3.67 8.74
C VAL A 12 -5.37 -2.22 8.43
N ILE A 13 -5.00 -1.29 9.33
CA ILE A 13 -4.91 0.19 9.29
C ILE A 13 -3.98 0.89 8.26
N PRO A 14 -4.15 0.96 6.92
CA PRO A 14 -3.23 1.76 6.11
C PRO A 14 -3.51 3.25 6.29
N ASP A 15 -2.49 4.06 6.06
CA ASP A 15 -2.61 5.51 6.13
C ASP A 15 -3.39 6.06 4.92
N ILE A 16 -3.10 5.55 3.71
CA ILE A 16 -3.80 5.95 2.49
C ILE A 16 -4.13 4.72 1.64
N VAL A 17 -5.30 4.75 0.99
CA VAL A 17 -5.74 3.74 0.03
C VAL A 17 -6.28 4.41 -1.22
N PHE A 18 -6.12 3.74 -2.34
CA PHE A 18 -6.81 4.09 -3.58
C PHE A 18 -7.60 2.89 -4.11
N VAL A 19 -8.82 3.18 -4.54
CA VAL A 19 -9.74 2.24 -5.16
C VAL A 19 -10.21 2.86 -6.47
N LYS A 20 -10.01 2.15 -7.58
CA LYS A 20 -10.52 2.58 -8.89
C LYS A 20 -12.03 2.75 -8.82
N ARG A 21 -12.56 3.77 -9.49
CA ARG A 21 -14.01 4.04 -9.54
C ARG A 21 -14.85 2.80 -9.93
N ALA A 22 -14.37 2.00 -10.88
CA ALA A 22 -15.04 0.76 -11.32
C ALA A 22 -15.16 -0.30 -10.22
N ARG A 23 -14.36 -0.21 -9.15
CA ARG A 23 -14.34 -1.13 -8.00
C ARG A 23 -14.93 -0.51 -6.73
N SER A 24 -15.61 0.64 -6.83
CA SER A 24 -16.15 1.37 -5.67
C SER A 24 -17.09 0.54 -4.79
N GLY A 25 -17.66 -0.55 -5.30
CA GLY A 25 -18.50 -1.50 -4.53
C GLY A 25 -17.80 -2.17 -3.34
N ILE A 26 -16.47 -2.15 -3.26
CA ILE A 26 -15.75 -2.64 -2.07
C ILE A 26 -15.78 -1.63 -0.90
N ILE A 27 -16.18 -0.38 -1.15
CA ILE A 27 -16.27 0.67 -0.14
C ILE A 27 -17.64 0.60 0.52
N GLN A 28 -17.67 0.26 1.80
CA GLN A 28 -18.88 0.22 2.62
C GLN A 28 -18.91 1.42 3.59
N LYS A 29 -20.07 1.65 4.23
CA LYS A 29 -20.32 2.78 5.12
C LYS A 29 -19.24 3.00 6.19
N THR A 30 -18.65 1.93 6.72
CA THR A 30 -17.69 2.00 7.84
C THR A 30 -16.32 1.39 7.53
N ARG A 31 -16.15 0.80 6.35
CA ARG A 31 -14.95 0.02 6.02
C ARG A 31 -14.84 -0.25 4.53
N ILE A 32 -13.63 -0.60 4.11
CA ILE A 32 -13.40 -1.28 2.84
C ILE A 32 -13.44 -2.79 3.09
N CYS A 33 -14.23 -3.50 2.29
CA CYS A 33 -14.36 -4.95 2.24
C CYS A 33 -13.91 -5.45 0.87
N GLY A 34 -12.60 -5.65 0.73
CA GLY A 34 -11.97 -6.06 -0.51
C GLY A 34 -10.51 -5.63 -0.53
N VAL A 35 -9.84 -5.90 -1.63
CA VAL A 35 -8.43 -5.55 -1.83
C VAL A 35 -8.36 -4.20 -2.55
N PRO A 36 -7.82 -3.13 -1.96
CA PRO A 36 -7.59 -1.86 -2.66
C PRO A 36 -6.66 -2.03 -3.87
N ASP A 37 -6.71 -1.10 -4.83
CA ASP A 37 -5.78 -1.10 -5.97
C ASP A 37 -4.39 -0.62 -5.57
N LEU A 38 -4.30 0.27 -4.57
CA LEU A 38 -3.06 0.75 -3.99
C LEU A 38 -3.22 0.96 -2.48
N VAL A 39 -2.18 0.60 -1.74
CA VAL A 39 -2.00 0.93 -0.32
C VAL A 39 -0.72 1.76 -0.16
N VAL A 40 -0.79 2.85 0.59
CA VAL A 40 0.38 3.65 0.98
C VAL A 40 0.48 3.68 2.49
N GLU A 41 1.71 3.49 2.97
CA GLU A 41 2.08 3.60 4.37
C GLU A 41 3.11 4.71 4.55
N ILE A 42 2.97 5.48 5.63
CA ILE A 42 3.87 6.57 5.98
C ILE A 42 4.70 6.12 7.17
N VAL A 43 6.02 6.18 7.05
CA VAL A 43 6.92 5.87 8.16
C VAL A 43 6.71 6.93 9.25
N SER A 44 6.15 6.52 10.39
CA SER A 44 5.86 7.40 11.52
C SER A 44 7.05 7.64 12.43
N HIS A 45 8.00 6.70 12.46
CA HIS A 45 9.25 6.80 13.20
C HIS A 45 10.32 5.94 12.51
N PRO A 46 11.60 6.34 12.47
CA PRO A 46 12.65 5.59 11.76
C PRO A 46 12.74 4.11 12.17
N SER A 47 12.56 3.81 13.46
CA SER A 47 12.59 2.44 14.00
C SER A 47 11.44 1.53 13.53
N HIS A 48 10.38 2.09 12.94
CA HIS A 48 9.25 1.32 12.41
C HIS A 48 9.44 0.88 10.95
N ARG A 49 10.47 1.39 10.28
CA ARG A 49 10.75 1.13 8.85
C ARG A 49 10.86 -0.36 8.55
N ASP A 50 11.65 -1.11 9.33
CA ASP A 50 11.87 -2.53 9.10
C ASP A 50 10.60 -3.36 9.33
N LYS A 51 9.81 -3.00 10.35
CA LYS A 51 8.51 -3.62 10.60
C LYS A 51 7.56 -3.40 9.43
N LEU A 52 7.60 -2.23 8.80
CA LEU A 52 6.79 -1.89 7.64
C LEU A 52 7.23 -2.69 6.40
N LEU A 53 8.53 -2.68 6.11
CA LEU A 53 9.13 -3.39 4.97
C LEU A 53 9.09 -4.92 5.09
N GLY A 54 9.01 -5.44 6.32
CA GLY A 54 8.80 -6.87 6.58
C GLY A 54 7.32 -7.24 6.68
N LYS A 55 6.74 -7.08 7.88
CA LYS A 55 5.42 -7.66 8.23
C LYS A 55 4.26 -7.08 7.42
N LYS A 56 4.21 -5.76 7.22
CA LYS A 56 3.12 -5.13 6.46
C LYS A 56 3.23 -5.46 4.97
N LYS A 57 4.42 -5.31 4.38
CA LYS A 57 4.69 -5.68 2.97
C LYS A 57 4.28 -7.12 2.68
N GLU A 58 4.69 -8.08 3.51
CA GLU A 58 4.31 -9.49 3.36
C GLU A 58 2.79 -9.71 3.47
N THR A 59 2.14 -9.03 4.42
CA THR A 59 0.69 -9.11 4.61
C THR A 59 -0.07 -8.60 3.38
N TYR A 60 0.34 -7.46 2.82
CA TYR A 60 -0.27 -6.93 1.61
C TYR A 60 -0.01 -7.80 0.37
N ALA A 61 1.15 -8.47 0.29
CA ALA A 61 1.44 -9.42 -0.78
C ALA A 61 0.52 -10.64 -0.70
N ARG A 62 0.36 -11.23 0.50
CA ARG A 62 -0.57 -12.36 0.72
C ARG A 62 -2.01 -11.99 0.41
N CYS A 63 -2.39 -10.73 0.62
CA CYS A 63 -3.71 -10.23 0.25
C CYS A 63 -3.82 -9.66 -1.16
N THR A 64 -2.83 -9.94 -2.00
CA THR A 64 -2.84 -9.64 -3.43
C THR A 64 -3.10 -8.17 -3.75
N VAL A 65 -2.63 -7.25 -2.89
CA VAL A 65 -2.70 -5.81 -3.18
C VAL A 65 -1.79 -5.53 -4.40
N PRO A 66 -2.29 -4.93 -5.49
CA PRO A 66 -1.50 -4.78 -6.71
C PRO A 66 -0.29 -3.84 -6.56
N GLU A 67 -0.47 -2.70 -5.88
CA GLU A 67 0.60 -1.75 -5.59
C GLU A 67 0.67 -1.41 -4.10
N PHE A 68 1.89 -1.36 -3.57
CA PHE A 68 2.18 -0.98 -2.20
C PHE A 68 3.29 0.07 -2.18
N TRP A 69 3.05 1.21 -1.54
CA TRP A 69 4.05 2.28 -1.45
C TRP A 69 4.41 2.56 0.00
N VAL A 70 5.66 2.98 0.19
CA VAL A 70 6.20 3.42 1.48
C VAL A 70 6.73 4.84 1.31
N ALA A 71 6.06 5.80 1.94
CA ALA A 71 6.55 7.16 2.07
C ALA A 71 7.35 7.29 3.37
N ASP A 72 8.64 7.61 3.26
CA ASP A 72 9.52 7.85 4.39
C ASP A 72 9.91 9.33 4.44
N PRO A 73 9.28 10.13 5.32
CA PRO A 73 9.62 11.55 5.46
C PRO A 73 11.00 11.77 6.11
N PHE A 74 11.56 10.77 6.80
CA PHE A 74 12.87 10.87 7.43
C PHE A 74 14.00 10.68 6.42
N GLU A 75 13.84 9.75 5.48
CA GLU A 75 14.79 9.53 4.36
C GLU A 75 14.47 10.37 3.13
N LYS A 76 13.35 11.11 3.13
CA LYS A 76 12.82 11.83 1.98
C LYS A 76 12.64 10.93 0.75
N THR A 77 12.09 9.73 0.93
CA THR A 77 11.85 8.79 -0.17
C THR A 77 10.40 8.34 -0.26
N VAL A 78 9.96 8.00 -1.47
CA VAL A 78 8.73 7.23 -1.69
C VAL A 78 9.10 6.01 -2.51
N ARG A 79 9.16 4.85 -1.85
CA ARG A 79 9.41 3.56 -2.51
C ARG A 79 8.10 2.98 -3.00
N LYS A 80 8.07 2.52 -4.25
CA LYS A 80 6.87 1.95 -4.88
C LYS A 80 7.15 0.49 -5.20
N TYR A 81 6.23 -0.38 -4.81
CA TYR A 81 6.33 -1.81 -5.06
C TYR A 81 5.11 -2.29 -5.84
N VAL A 82 5.35 -3.15 -6.81
CA VAL A 82 4.30 -3.78 -7.62
C VAL A 82 4.33 -5.29 -7.42
N LEU A 83 3.16 -5.88 -7.17
CA LEU A 83 3.01 -7.31 -6.98
C LEU A 83 3.11 -8.05 -8.33
N ASN A 84 4.00 -9.03 -8.41
CA ASN A 84 4.13 -9.98 -9.52
C ASN A 84 4.15 -11.42 -8.95
N GLU A 85 4.34 -12.43 -9.80
CA GLU A 85 4.32 -13.86 -9.42
C GLU A 85 5.29 -14.21 -8.27
N GLY A 86 6.46 -13.56 -8.23
CA GLY A 86 7.47 -13.73 -7.17
C GLY A 86 7.31 -12.80 -5.96
N GLY A 87 6.20 -12.07 -5.85
CA GLY A 87 5.98 -11.08 -4.80
C GLY A 87 6.24 -9.63 -5.25
N TYR A 88 6.38 -8.73 -4.26
CA TYR A 88 6.57 -7.30 -4.50
C TYR A 88 7.97 -6.97 -5.03
N GLN A 89 8.02 -6.34 -6.21
CA GLN A 89 9.23 -5.79 -6.82
C GLN A 89 9.22 -4.26 -6.72
N GLU A 90 10.34 -3.65 -6.37
CA GLU A 90 10.47 -2.19 -6.33
C GLU A 90 10.51 -1.62 -7.75
N THR A 91 9.88 -0.47 -7.96
CA THR A 91 9.73 0.16 -9.27
C THR A 91 9.83 1.68 -9.14
N GLU A 92 10.45 2.33 -10.12
CA GLU A 92 10.52 3.79 -10.19
C GLU A 92 9.14 4.44 -10.39
N LYS A 93 8.30 3.82 -11.21
CA LYS A 93 6.99 4.36 -11.62
C LYS A 93 5.84 3.47 -11.15
N SER A 94 4.73 4.10 -10.83
CA SER A 94 3.47 3.40 -10.59
C SER A 94 2.88 2.87 -11.89
N ARG A 95 2.18 1.74 -11.85
CA ARG A 95 1.35 1.28 -12.98
C ARG A 95 0.00 2.03 -12.99
N LEU A 96 -0.50 2.45 -11.84
CA LEU A 96 -1.73 3.22 -11.69
C LEU A 96 -1.57 4.69 -12.06
N PHE A 97 -0.43 5.28 -11.68
CA PHE A 97 -0.13 6.70 -11.89
C PHE A 97 1.28 6.90 -12.46
N PRO A 98 1.53 6.54 -13.74
CA PRO A 98 2.87 6.57 -14.33
C PRO A 98 3.54 7.95 -14.30
N ASP A 99 2.72 9.01 -14.32
CA ASP A 99 3.16 10.40 -14.39
C ASP A 99 3.12 11.12 -13.04
N LEU A 100 2.63 10.45 -11.98
CA LEU A 100 2.56 11.05 -10.65
C LEU A 100 3.95 11.15 -10.04
N GLN A 101 4.38 12.39 -9.83
CA GLN A 101 5.58 12.73 -9.08
C GLN A 101 5.18 13.14 -7.67
N VAL A 102 5.82 12.53 -6.68
CA VAL A 102 5.62 12.90 -5.27
C VAL A 102 6.82 13.73 -4.85
N GLN A 103 6.57 15.01 -4.58
CA GLN A 103 7.57 15.90 -4.00
C GLN A 103 7.41 15.88 -2.48
N LEU A 104 8.48 15.53 -1.78
CA LEU A 104 8.52 15.64 -0.32
C LEU A 104 9.13 17.01 0.01
N PRO A 105 8.52 17.77 0.93
CA PRO A 105 8.98 19.13 1.22
C PRO A 105 10.41 19.12 1.74
N ASP A 106 11.19 20.10 1.28
CA ASP A 106 12.35 20.56 2.03
C ASP A 106 11.84 21.32 3.25
N ARG A 107 12.49 21.12 4.40
CA ARG A 107 12.04 21.63 5.71
C ARG A 107 11.73 23.12 5.69
#